data_AF-A0A7S0TWX3-F1
#
_entry.id   AF-A0A7S0TWX3-F1
#
_cell.length_a   1.000
_cell.length_b   1.000
_cell.length_c   1.000
_cell.angle_alpha   90.00
_cell.angle_beta   90.00
_cell.angle_gamma   90.00
#
_symmetry.space_group_name_H-M   'P 1'
#
loop_
_entity.id
_entity.type
_entity.pdbx_description
1 polymer ?
#
loop_
_entity_poly.entity_id
_entity_poly.type
_entity_poly.pdbx_seq_one_letter_code
_entity_poly.pdbx_strand_id
1 'polypeptide(L)'
;MSAIMSSGIPVGQQQAQTQQLQLPPEDVHAPAHLIAVGSVFELILEFLKECMQLGPLYSFSQPMWVLKTRLLYRRIQTFPAPRLQEVDESGNAVRRELQLQPITWRKIRRDEGALGLWSGWQARMCHQALRAGLAQTCFEVLLFMPWNDQWGILTKFLGAMTVATAVTHPLDVVQTRMAAGLPGYQGVGVYHGVMRVMRDNDAYQGLGRSLALGLLSAPVRFAWVRYPLSLAWMAAVYPLDRQSTLGRLQRTREDTEG
;
A
#
# COMPACT_ATOMS: atom_id res chain seq x y z
N MET A 1 -8.53 70.03 49.06
CA MET A 1 -8.22 69.34 50.32
C MET A 1 -8.95 68.00 50.30
N SER A 2 -8.22 66.90 50.57
CA SER A 2 -8.72 65.56 50.97
C SER A 2 -9.67 64.83 49.99
N ALA A 3 -9.52 63.56 49.60
CA ALA A 3 -8.75 62.45 50.13
C ALA A 3 -8.50 61.43 48.99
N ILE A 4 -7.27 60.93 48.88
CA ILE A 4 -6.92 59.80 48.01
C ILE A 4 -6.97 58.55 48.89
N MET A 5 -8.03 57.76 48.73
CA MET A 5 -8.17 56.46 49.40
C MET A 5 -7.26 55.44 48.71
N SER A 6 -6.24 55.06 49.45
CA SER A 6 -5.39 53.90 49.24
C SER A 6 -6.19 52.62 49.51
N SER A 7 -6.37 51.78 48.49
CA SER A 7 -6.74 50.38 48.65
C SER A 7 -5.52 49.51 48.32
N GLY A 8 -4.85 49.05 49.38
CA GLY A 8 -3.80 48.06 49.29
C GLY A 8 -4.38 46.73 48.85
N ILE A 9 -3.92 46.24 47.70
CA ILE A 9 -4.12 44.86 47.28
C ILE A 9 -3.08 44.02 48.02
N PRO A 10 -3.47 43.04 48.85
CA PRO A 10 -2.50 42.13 49.46
C PRO A 10 -1.89 41.26 48.36
N VAL A 11 -0.58 41.43 48.15
CA VAL A 11 0.27 40.52 47.37
C VAL A 11 0.36 39.21 48.17
N GLY A 12 -0.67 38.38 48.01
CA GLY A 12 -0.67 37.00 48.47
C GLY A 12 0.33 36.22 47.64
N GLN A 13 1.39 35.73 48.30
CA GLN A 13 2.29 34.72 47.77
C GLN A 13 1.49 33.46 47.40
N GLN A 14 1.03 33.36 46.16
CA GLN A 14 0.76 32.08 45.55
C GLN A 14 2.12 31.50 45.15
N GLN A 15 2.74 30.84 46.12
CA GLN A 15 3.79 29.87 45.89
C GLN A 15 3.33 28.97 44.75
N ALA A 16 4.04 29.05 43.63
CA ALA A 16 4.03 28.03 42.62
C ALA A 16 4.42 26.71 43.29
N GLN A 17 3.41 25.96 43.75
CA GLN A 17 3.52 24.52 43.89
C GLN A 17 3.68 24.00 42.47
N THR A 18 4.92 24.01 41.99
CA THR A 18 5.40 23.04 41.04
C THR A 18 5.24 21.69 41.71
N GLN A 19 4.01 21.15 41.72
CA GLN A 19 3.79 19.72 41.86
C GLN A 19 4.59 19.11 40.72
N GLN A 20 5.80 18.68 41.03
CA GLN A 20 6.53 17.71 40.25
C GLN A 20 5.56 16.55 40.07
N LEU A 21 4.96 16.48 38.89
CA LEU A 21 4.24 15.31 38.43
C LEU A 21 5.30 14.20 38.44
N GLN A 22 5.41 13.49 39.57
CA GLN A 22 6.18 12.27 39.69
C GLN A 22 5.56 11.30 38.70
N LEU A 23 6.09 11.30 37.48
CA LEU A 23 5.82 10.24 36.53
C LEU A 23 6.26 8.93 37.21
N PRO A 24 5.39 7.91 37.23
CA PRO A 24 5.72 6.63 37.83
C PRO A 24 6.99 6.07 37.19
N PRO A 25 7.82 5.34 37.95
CA PRO A 25 9.09 4.81 37.47
C PRO A 25 8.89 4.03 36.16
N GLU A 26 9.77 4.34 35.23
CA GLU A 26 9.85 3.93 33.82
C GLU A 26 10.10 2.42 33.61
N ASP A 27 9.56 1.55 34.46
CA ASP A 27 9.76 0.09 34.41
C ASP A 27 8.63 -0.65 33.68
N VAL A 28 8.02 0.00 32.69
CA VAL A 28 7.13 -0.67 31.75
C VAL A 28 7.80 -0.64 30.38
N HIS A 29 8.84 -1.45 30.23
CA HIS A 29 9.17 -2.04 28.95
C HIS A 29 7.96 -2.88 28.49
N ALA A 30 6.91 -2.21 28.01
CA ALA A 30 5.89 -2.83 27.20
C ALA A 30 6.65 -3.58 26.11
N PRO A 31 6.55 -4.92 26.04
CA PRO A 31 7.56 -5.64 25.32
C PRO A 31 7.36 -5.31 23.84
N ALA A 32 8.32 -4.61 23.24
CA ALA A 32 8.23 -4.20 21.84
C ALA A 32 7.93 -5.40 20.91
N HIS A 33 8.28 -6.61 21.35
CA HIS A 33 7.93 -7.86 20.71
C HIS A 33 6.43 -8.17 20.69
N LEU A 34 5.65 -7.86 21.74
CA LEU A 34 4.20 -8.05 21.76
C LEU A 34 3.49 -7.08 20.81
N ILE A 35 3.96 -5.83 20.73
CA ILE A 35 3.45 -4.84 19.78
C ILE A 35 3.77 -5.28 18.34
N ALA A 36 4.97 -5.78 18.10
CA ALA A 36 5.36 -6.32 16.80
C ALA A 36 4.51 -7.54 16.39
N VAL A 37 4.29 -8.50 17.31
CA VAL A 37 3.46 -9.69 17.05
C VAL A 37 2.00 -9.31 16.81
N GLY A 38 1.46 -8.36 17.58
CA GLY A 38 0.13 -7.81 17.35
C GLY A 38 -0.03 -7.22 15.95
N SER A 39 0.93 -6.39 15.52
CA SER A 39 0.89 -5.78 14.18
C SER A 39 0.98 -6.80 13.04
N VAL A 40 1.77 -7.88 13.19
CA VAL A 40 1.84 -8.96 12.19
C VAL A 40 0.53 -9.74 12.13
N PHE A 41 -0.11 -9.99 13.28
CA PHE A 41 -1.38 -10.70 13.31
C PHE A 41 -2.51 -9.87 12.69
N GLU A 42 -2.57 -8.57 12.96
CA GLU A 42 -3.49 -7.64 12.29
C GLU A 42 -3.24 -7.59 10.78
N LEU A 43 -1.98 -7.57 10.34
CA LEU A 43 -1.62 -7.65 8.92
C LEU A 43 -2.18 -8.90 8.24
N ILE A 44 -2.14 -10.04 8.93
CA ILE A 44 -2.68 -11.32 8.43
C ILE A 44 -4.20 -11.30 8.38
N LEU A 45 -4.87 -10.77 9.42
CA LEU A 45 -6.32 -10.67 9.45
C LEU A 45 -6.86 -9.69 8.40
N GLU A 46 -6.19 -8.56 8.22
CA GLU A 46 -6.54 -7.58 7.19
C GLU A 46 -6.26 -8.14 5.80
N PHE A 47 -5.17 -8.89 5.61
CA PHE A 47 -4.94 -9.69 4.42
C PHE A 47 -6.09 -10.66 4.14
N LEU A 48 -6.52 -11.44 5.14
CA LEU A 48 -7.63 -12.38 4.98
C LEU A 48 -8.95 -11.66 4.66
N LYS A 49 -9.23 -10.53 5.32
CA LYS A 49 -10.41 -9.70 5.06
C LYS A 49 -10.42 -9.16 3.64
N GLU A 50 -9.31 -8.58 3.18
CA GLU A 50 -9.16 -8.07 1.82
C GLU A 50 -9.21 -9.20 0.78
N CYS A 51 -8.62 -10.35 1.08
CA CYS A 51 -8.74 -11.55 0.25
C CYS A 51 -10.19 -12.05 0.16
N MET A 52 -10.97 -11.99 1.23
CA MET A 52 -12.37 -12.42 1.20
C MET A 52 -13.30 -11.41 0.52
N GLN A 53 -13.07 -10.11 0.75
CA GLN A 53 -13.92 -9.04 0.20
C GLN A 53 -13.60 -8.74 -1.26
N LEU A 54 -12.32 -8.62 -1.61
CA LEU A 54 -11.90 -8.31 -2.97
C LEU A 54 -11.58 -9.55 -3.80
N GLY A 55 -11.36 -10.71 -3.18
CA GLY A 55 -11.09 -11.97 -3.87
C GLY A 55 -12.09 -12.30 -4.98
N PRO A 56 -13.42 -12.18 -4.75
CA PRO A 56 -14.41 -12.42 -5.79
C PRO A 56 -14.31 -11.42 -6.96
N LEU A 57 -14.12 -10.13 -6.67
CA LEU A 57 -13.99 -9.08 -7.69
C LEU A 57 -12.70 -9.25 -8.51
N TYR A 58 -11.60 -9.62 -7.85
CA TYR A 58 -10.35 -9.91 -8.54
C TYR A 58 -10.44 -11.19 -9.35
N SER A 59 -11.09 -12.23 -8.84
CA SER A 59 -11.29 -13.49 -9.55
C SER A 59 -12.16 -13.30 -10.80
N PHE A 60 -13.19 -12.46 -10.73
CA PHE A 60 -14.05 -12.14 -11.86
C PHE A 60 -13.35 -11.27 -12.90
N SER A 61 -12.52 -10.31 -12.48
CA SER A 61 -11.79 -9.43 -13.37
C SER A 61 -10.46 -10.01 -13.90
N GLN A 62 -9.99 -11.13 -13.35
CA GLN A 62 -8.70 -11.72 -13.71
C GLN A 62 -8.60 -12.07 -15.21
N PRO A 63 -9.57 -12.75 -15.85
CA PRO A 63 -9.47 -13.10 -17.27
C PRO A 63 -9.37 -11.85 -18.16
N MET A 64 -10.10 -10.79 -17.82
CA MET A 64 -10.06 -9.52 -18.54
C MET A 64 -8.69 -8.85 -18.41
N TRP A 65 -8.12 -8.88 -17.21
CA TRP A 65 -6.80 -8.32 -16.95
C TRP A 65 -5.69 -9.08 -17.68
N VAL A 66 -5.72 -10.42 -17.69
CA VAL A 66 -4.78 -11.25 -18.46
C VAL A 66 -4.89 -10.93 -19.95
N LEU A 67 -6.12 -10.85 -20.48
CA LEU A 67 -6.35 -10.50 -21.89
C LEU A 67 -5.77 -9.12 -22.22
N LYS A 68 -6.06 -8.10 -21.39
CA LYS A 68 -5.51 -6.74 -21.56
C LYS A 68 -3.98 -6.74 -21.54
N THR A 69 -3.39 -7.45 -20.59
CA THR A 69 -1.93 -7.52 -20.42
C THR A 69 -1.25 -8.16 -21.63
N ARG A 70 -1.81 -9.24 -22.16
CA ARG A 70 -1.29 -9.90 -23.37
C ARG A 70 -1.45 -9.04 -24.62
N LEU A 71 -2.58 -8.34 -24.77
CA LEU A 71 -2.79 -7.40 -25.87
C LEU A 71 -1.79 -6.24 -25.81
N LEU A 72 -1.54 -5.68 -24.63
CA LEU A 72 -0.55 -4.63 -24.43
C LEU A 72 0.88 -5.12 -24.69
N TYR A 73 1.24 -6.27 -24.14
CA TYR A 73 2.57 -6.86 -24.32
C TYR A 73 2.86 -7.13 -25.79
N ARG A 74 1.86 -7.65 -26.51
CA ARG A 74 1.94 -7.83 -27.96
C ARG A 74 2.10 -6.51 -28.69
N ARG A 75 1.33 -5.48 -28.31
CA ARG A 75 1.47 -4.15 -28.91
C ARG A 75 2.88 -3.61 -28.75
N ILE A 76 3.49 -3.81 -27.58
CA ILE A 76 4.89 -3.42 -27.33
C ILE A 76 5.86 -4.22 -28.20
N GLN A 77 5.64 -5.52 -28.38
CA GLN A 77 6.44 -6.34 -29.30
C GLN A 77 6.25 -5.94 -30.77
N THR A 78 5.08 -5.41 -31.15
CA THR A 78 4.82 -4.92 -32.50
C THR A 78 5.39 -3.53 -32.77
N PHE A 79 5.68 -2.76 -31.72
CA PHE A 79 6.43 -1.53 -31.93
C PHE A 79 7.82 -1.95 -32.39
N PRO A 80 8.25 -1.52 -33.59
CA PRO A 80 9.60 -1.79 -34.02
C PRO A 80 10.50 -1.20 -32.94
N ALA A 81 11.28 -2.05 -32.28
CA ALA A 81 12.52 -1.55 -31.71
C ALA A 81 13.21 -0.73 -32.82
N PRO A 82 13.88 0.38 -32.52
CA PRO A 82 14.73 1.08 -33.49
C PRO A 82 15.90 0.14 -33.85
N ARG A 83 15.61 -0.92 -34.60
CA ARG A 83 16.56 -1.78 -35.27
C ARG A 83 16.74 -1.15 -36.63
N LEU A 84 18.01 -0.98 -36.98
CA LEU A 84 18.52 -0.64 -38.30
C LEU A 84 17.57 -1.23 -39.33
N GLN A 85 16.98 -0.35 -40.15
CA GLN A 85 16.12 -0.70 -41.26
C GLN A 85 16.79 -1.88 -41.98
N GLU A 86 16.19 -3.07 -41.96
CA GLU A 86 16.71 -4.20 -42.74
C GLU A 86 16.53 -3.80 -44.20
N VAL A 87 17.62 -3.30 -44.76
CA VAL A 87 17.74 -2.96 -46.16
C VAL A 87 17.96 -4.29 -46.87
N ASP A 88 17.13 -4.61 -47.87
CA ASP A 88 17.42 -5.76 -48.73
C ASP A 88 18.76 -5.56 -49.45
N GLU A 89 19.26 -6.61 -50.10
CA GLU A 89 20.48 -6.53 -50.93
C GLU A 89 20.38 -5.47 -52.04
N SER A 90 19.19 -4.93 -52.30
CA SER A 90 18.91 -3.92 -53.33
C SER A 90 18.78 -2.48 -52.78
N GLY A 91 18.99 -2.24 -51.48
CA GLY A 91 18.88 -0.88 -50.93
C GLY A 91 17.47 -0.47 -50.47
N ASN A 92 16.47 -1.35 -50.56
CA ASN A 92 15.09 -1.03 -50.19
C ASN A 92 14.77 -1.43 -48.76
N ALA A 93 13.97 -0.60 -48.10
CA ALA A 93 13.45 -0.88 -46.77
C ALA A 93 12.44 -2.03 -46.81
N VAL A 94 12.81 -3.21 -46.30
CA VAL A 94 11.87 -4.32 -46.20
C VAL A 94 11.00 -4.13 -44.97
N ARG A 95 9.79 -3.59 -45.18
CA ARG A 95 8.77 -3.52 -44.13
C ARG A 95 8.07 -4.87 -44.01
N ARG A 96 8.61 -5.81 -43.23
CA ARG A 96 7.87 -7.01 -42.85
C ARG A 96 6.76 -6.65 -41.87
N GLU A 97 5.55 -6.42 -42.39
CA GLU A 97 4.35 -6.37 -41.56
C GLU A 97 4.06 -7.78 -41.04
N LEU A 98 4.48 -8.06 -39.81
CA LEU A 98 4.10 -9.29 -39.13
C LEU A 98 2.57 -9.24 -38.89
N GLN A 99 1.79 -9.88 -39.77
CA GLN A 99 0.35 -10.08 -39.55
C GLN A 99 0.15 -10.99 -38.34
N LEU A 100 -0.03 -10.35 -37.19
CA LEU A 100 -0.16 -11.02 -35.91
C LEU A 100 -1.61 -11.43 -35.68
N GLN A 101 -1.91 -12.72 -35.78
CA GLN A 101 -3.27 -13.26 -35.60
C GLN A 101 -3.91 -12.84 -34.27
N PRO A 102 -5.17 -12.37 -34.23
CA PRO A 102 -5.78 -11.81 -33.02
C PRO A 102 -5.71 -12.77 -31.82
N ILE A 103 -5.33 -12.26 -30.64
CA ILE A 103 -5.39 -13.03 -29.39
C ILE A 103 -6.83 -13.01 -28.92
N THR A 104 -7.48 -14.16 -28.98
CA THR A 104 -8.83 -14.36 -28.44
C THR A 104 -8.75 -15.25 -27.20
N TRP A 105 -9.65 -15.02 -26.23
CA TRP A 105 -9.77 -15.88 -25.04
C TRP A 105 -9.92 -17.37 -25.39
N ARG A 106 -10.58 -17.70 -26.52
CA ARG A 106 -10.71 -19.08 -27.03
C ARG A 106 -9.36 -19.70 -27.37
N LYS A 107 -8.44 -18.91 -27.93
CA LYS A 107 -7.09 -19.35 -28.28
C LYS A 107 -6.29 -19.64 -27.02
N ILE A 108 -6.32 -18.74 -26.03
CA ILE A 108 -5.66 -18.95 -24.73
C ILE A 108 -6.19 -20.22 -24.07
N ARG A 109 -7.51 -20.42 -24.05
CA ARG A 109 -8.12 -21.63 -23.48
C ARG A 109 -7.71 -22.91 -24.21
N ARG A 110 -7.53 -22.86 -25.54
CA ARG A 110 -7.08 -24.00 -26.35
C ARG A 110 -5.60 -24.30 -26.13
N ASP A 111 -4.76 -23.27 -26.08
CA ASP A 111 -3.30 -23.40 -26.08
C ASP A 111 -2.75 -23.66 -24.66
N GLU A 112 -3.33 -23.05 -23.62
CA GLU A 112 -2.83 -23.10 -22.24
C GLU A 112 -3.83 -23.72 -21.24
N GLY A 113 -5.04 -24.05 -21.70
CA GLY A 113 -6.13 -24.54 -20.86
C GLY A 113 -6.89 -23.44 -20.11
N ALA A 114 -7.87 -23.85 -19.30
CA ALA A 114 -8.70 -22.92 -18.54
C ALA A 114 -7.88 -22.10 -17.53
N LEU A 115 -6.87 -22.70 -16.90
CA LEU A 115 -6.02 -22.05 -15.90
C LEU A 115 -5.12 -20.95 -16.48
N GLY A 116 -4.86 -20.94 -17.79
CA GLY A 116 -4.11 -19.85 -18.44
C GLY A 116 -4.75 -18.47 -18.25
N LEU A 117 -6.09 -18.40 -18.14
CA LEU A 117 -6.82 -17.15 -17.85
C LEU A 117 -6.66 -16.68 -16.40
N TRP A 118 -6.23 -17.56 -15.49
CA TRP A 118 -5.92 -17.24 -14.09
C TRP A 118 -4.41 -17.21 -13.82
N SER A 119 -3.59 -17.20 -14.88
CA SER A 119 -2.15 -16.99 -14.76
C SER A 119 -1.86 -15.68 -14.01
N GLY A 120 -0.94 -15.76 -13.03
CA GLY A 120 -0.56 -14.62 -12.19
C GLY A 120 -1.58 -14.23 -11.10
N TRP A 121 -2.69 -14.96 -10.91
CA TRP A 121 -3.67 -14.63 -9.87
C TRP A 121 -3.07 -14.67 -8.46
N GLN A 122 -2.31 -15.72 -8.13
CA GLN A 122 -1.65 -15.85 -6.83
C GLN A 122 -0.64 -14.72 -6.59
N ALA A 123 0.16 -14.37 -7.61
CA ALA A 123 1.13 -13.27 -7.53
C ALA A 123 0.42 -11.94 -7.27
N ARG A 124 -0.74 -11.72 -7.92
CA ARG A 124 -1.58 -10.55 -7.72
C ARG A 124 -2.18 -10.48 -6.31
N MET A 125 -2.67 -11.59 -5.78
CA MET A 125 -3.18 -11.64 -4.39
C MET A 125 -2.06 -11.31 -3.40
N CYS A 126 -0.90 -11.97 -3.53
CA CYS A 126 0.27 -11.70 -2.69
C CYS A 126 0.73 -10.24 -2.80
N HIS A 127 0.72 -9.68 -4.01
CA HIS A 127 1.07 -8.28 -4.23
C HIS A 127 0.12 -7.32 -3.50
N GLN A 128 -1.21 -7.48 -3.67
CA GLN A 128 -2.18 -6.57 -3.04
C GLN A 128 -2.13 -6.65 -1.52
N ALA A 129 -2.06 -7.88 -1.01
CA ALA A 129 -1.89 -8.17 0.41
C ALA A 129 -0.69 -7.46 1.02
N LEU A 130 0.48 -7.71 0.45
CA LEU A 130 1.73 -7.19 0.95
C LEU A 130 1.76 -5.67 0.84
N ARG A 131 1.21 -5.12 -0.25
CA ARG A 131 1.16 -3.67 -0.46
C ARG A 131 0.26 -2.99 0.55
N ALA A 132 -0.94 -3.53 0.81
CA ALA A 132 -1.89 -2.95 1.76
C ALA A 132 -1.31 -2.99 3.19
N GLY A 133 -0.83 -4.17 3.61
CA GLY A 133 -0.26 -4.35 4.93
C GLY A 133 0.98 -3.49 5.18
N LEU A 134 1.92 -3.44 4.22
CA LEU A 134 3.12 -2.60 4.34
C LEU A 134 2.77 -1.11 4.36
N ALA A 135 1.80 -0.68 3.56
CA ALA A 135 1.41 0.73 3.55
C ALA A 135 0.79 1.14 4.89
N GLN A 136 -0.07 0.30 5.47
CA GLN A 136 -0.72 0.57 6.76
C GLN A 136 0.31 0.57 7.91
N THR A 137 1.13 -0.47 8.01
CA THR A 137 2.18 -0.56 9.06
C THR A 137 3.21 0.56 8.96
N CYS A 138 3.70 0.87 7.75
CA CYS A 138 4.60 2.02 7.57
C CYS A 138 3.93 3.34 7.98
N PHE A 139 2.64 3.51 7.67
CA PHE A 139 1.91 4.71 8.02
C PHE A 139 1.73 4.87 9.53
N GLU A 140 1.39 3.79 10.25
CA GLU A 140 1.27 3.80 11.72
C GLU A 140 2.60 4.13 12.39
N VAL A 141 3.70 3.52 11.93
CA VAL A 141 5.04 3.85 12.42
C VAL A 141 5.35 5.33 12.20
N LEU A 142 4.98 5.89 11.05
CA LEU A 142 5.19 7.29 10.73
C LEU A 142 4.30 8.24 11.55
N LEU A 143 3.13 7.81 12.02
CA LEU A 143 2.25 8.62 12.88
C LEU A 143 2.83 8.86 14.28
N PHE A 144 3.70 7.97 14.78
CA PHE A 144 4.42 8.19 16.05
C PHE A 144 5.49 9.28 15.95
N MET A 145 5.93 9.63 14.75
CA MET A 145 6.86 10.75 14.57
C MET A 145 6.15 12.09 14.81
N PRO A 146 6.86 13.13 15.30
CA PRO A 146 6.31 14.48 15.36
C PRO A 146 5.86 14.95 13.97
N TRP A 147 5.15 16.08 13.91
CA TRP A 147 4.60 16.67 12.67
C TRP A 147 3.35 15.94 12.13
N ASN A 148 2.25 16.09 12.86
CA ASN A 148 0.92 15.56 12.50
C ASN A 148 -0.02 16.62 11.91
N ASP A 149 0.55 17.67 11.31
CA ASP A 149 -0.22 18.63 10.51
C ASP A 149 -0.78 17.94 9.25
N GLN A 150 -1.77 18.54 8.59
CA GLN A 150 -2.40 17.98 7.38
C GLN A 150 -1.37 17.61 6.29
N TRP A 151 -0.36 18.46 6.09
CA TRP A 151 0.75 18.20 5.17
C TRP A 151 1.72 17.13 5.66
N GLY A 152 1.93 17.04 6.98
CA GLY A 152 2.72 15.98 7.61
C GLY A 152 2.08 14.62 7.41
N ILE A 153 0.77 14.50 7.67
CA ILE A 153 0.00 13.26 7.47
C ILE A 153 0.03 12.84 6.00
N LEU A 154 -0.19 13.78 5.07
CA LEU A 154 -0.12 13.48 3.63
C LEU A 154 1.28 12.97 3.23
N THR A 155 2.34 13.63 3.70
CA THR A 155 3.72 13.25 3.41
C THR A 155 4.04 11.86 3.97
N LYS A 156 3.59 11.56 5.18
CA LYS A 156 3.73 10.25 5.82
C LYS A 156 2.99 9.15 5.04
N PHE A 157 1.77 9.44 4.57
CA PHE A 157 1.01 8.51 3.73
C PHE A 157 1.72 8.24 2.40
N LEU A 158 2.20 9.28 1.71
CA LEU A 158 2.96 9.12 0.47
C LEU A 158 4.27 8.37 0.68
N GLY A 159 4.96 8.63 1.79
CA GLY A 159 6.16 7.90 2.21
C GLY A 159 5.89 6.41 2.41
N ALA A 160 4.87 6.08 3.20
CA ALA A 160 4.44 4.70 3.44
C ALA A 160 4.09 3.96 2.14
N MET A 161 3.36 4.61 1.23
CA MET A 161 3.01 4.06 -0.07
C MET A 161 4.23 3.85 -0.98
N THR A 162 5.22 4.73 -0.89
CA THR A 162 6.47 4.62 -1.65
C THR A 162 7.27 3.40 -1.18
N VAL A 163 7.42 3.23 0.13
CA VAL A 163 8.09 2.07 0.74
C VAL A 163 7.38 0.78 0.37
N ALA A 164 6.06 0.73 0.55
CA ALA A 164 5.26 -0.44 0.18
C ALA A 164 5.43 -0.78 -1.31
N THR A 165 5.40 0.21 -2.20
CA THR A 165 5.59 -0.01 -3.65
C THR A 165 6.98 -0.53 -3.97
N ALA A 166 8.03 0.01 -3.35
CA ALA A 166 9.40 -0.44 -3.57
C ALA A 166 9.58 -1.91 -3.17
N VAL A 167 8.99 -2.31 -2.05
CA VAL A 167 9.04 -3.70 -1.56
C VAL A 167 8.20 -4.63 -2.43
N THR A 168 7.01 -4.21 -2.88
CA THR A 168 6.12 -5.08 -3.69
C THR A 168 6.44 -5.07 -5.18
N HIS A 169 7.34 -4.21 -5.66
CA HIS A 169 7.66 -4.09 -7.08
C HIS A 169 8.07 -5.42 -7.76
N PRO A 170 8.89 -6.29 -7.16
CA PRO A 170 9.21 -7.57 -7.78
C PRO A 170 7.99 -8.46 -8.03
N LEU A 171 7.01 -8.43 -7.12
CA LEU A 171 5.75 -9.16 -7.30
C LEU A 171 4.90 -8.54 -8.42
N ASP A 172 4.99 -7.23 -8.64
CA ASP A 172 4.34 -6.55 -9.77
C ASP A 172 4.94 -7.00 -11.13
N VAL A 173 6.26 -7.13 -11.18
CA VAL A 173 6.96 -7.68 -12.34
C VAL A 173 6.57 -9.16 -12.57
N VAL A 174 6.52 -9.97 -11.51
CA VAL A 174 6.14 -11.38 -11.64
C VAL A 174 4.69 -11.53 -12.09
N GLN A 175 3.73 -10.81 -11.50
CA GLN A 175 2.32 -10.94 -11.90
C GLN A 175 2.12 -10.56 -13.37
N THR A 176 2.78 -9.49 -13.84
CA THR A 176 2.67 -9.03 -15.23
C THR A 176 3.33 -10.01 -16.19
N ARG A 177 4.48 -10.59 -15.83
CA ARG A 177 5.17 -11.61 -16.64
C ARG A 177 4.37 -12.92 -16.74
N MET A 178 3.78 -13.36 -15.64
CA MET A 178 2.90 -14.54 -15.62
C MET A 178 1.64 -14.30 -16.46
N ALA A 179 1.03 -13.13 -16.35
CA ALA A 179 -0.17 -12.77 -17.11
C ALA A 179 0.09 -12.59 -18.61
N ALA A 180 1.26 -12.04 -18.96
CA ALA A 180 1.72 -11.96 -20.35
C ALA A 180 1.99 -13.34 -20.96
N GLY A 181 2.09 -14.39 -20.14
CA GLY A 181 2.37 -15.75 -20.60
C GLY A 181 3.81 -15.93 -21.09
N LEU A 182 4.76 -15.21 -20.49
CA LEU A 182 6.17 -15.28 -20.90
C LEU A 182 6.75 -16.69 -20.69
N PRO A 183 7.66 -17.14 -21.59
CA PRO A 183 8.31 -18.43 -21.44
C PRO A 183 9.08 -18.46 -20.11
N GLY A 184 8.89 -19.54 -19.35
CA GLY A 184 9.48 -19.70 -18.03
C GLY A 184 8.68 -19.12 -16.86
N TYR A 185 7.56 -18.45 -17.11
CA TYR A 185 6.60 -17.98 -16.09
C TYR A 185 5.24 -18.68 -16.17
N GLN A 186 5.04 -19.57 -17.15
CA GLN A 186 3.84 -20.38 -17.29
C GLN A 186 3.87 -21.56 -16.32
N GLY A 187 2.79 -21.74 -15.54
CA GLY A 187 2.61 -22.88 -14.63
C GLY A 187 3.54 -22.95 -13.42
N VAL A 188 4.48 -22.01 -13.27
CA VAL A 188 5.39 -21.94 -12.11
C VAL A 188 4.75 -21.20 -10.94
N GLY A 189 5.11 -21.59 -9.72
CA GLY A 189 4.65 -20.90 -8.51
C GLY A 189 5.23 -19.48 -8.37
N VAL A 190 4.56 -18.64 -7.59
CA VAL A 190 4.95 -17.23 -7.34
C VAL A 190 6.39 -17.12 -6.85
N TYR A 191 6.79 -17.99 -5.92
CA TYR A 191 8.14 -18.03 -5.36
C TYR A 191 9.22 -18.18 -6.44
N HIS A 192 9.02 -19.14 -7.38
CA HIS A 192 9.97 -19.37 -8.46
C HIS A 192 10.03 -18.16 -9.41
N GLY A 193 8.89 -17.53 -9.68
CA GLY A 193 8.84 -16.28 -10.45
C GLY A 193 9.65 -15.15 -9.80
N VAL A 194 9.51 -14.96 -8.49
CA VAL A 194 10.25 -13.92 -7.75
C VAL A 194 11.74 -14.22 -7.76
N MET A 195 12.14 -15.46 -7.45
CA MET A 195 13.55 -15.86 -7.46
C MET A 195 14.19 -15.68 -8.83
N ARG A 196 13.44 -15.94 -9.91
CA ARG A 196 13.90 -15.73 -11.28
C ARG A 196 14.11 -14.25 -11.59
N VAL A 197 13.11 -13.42 -11.29
CA VAL A 197 13.19 -11.96 -11.47
C VAL A 197 14.35 -11.35 -10.67
N MET A 198 14.61 -11.86 -9.46
CA MET A 198 15.74 -11.45 -8.63
C MET A 198 17.08 -11.86 -9.25
N ARG A 199 17.18 -13.10 -9.75
CA ARG A 199 18.39 -13.60 -10.41
C ARG A 199 18.73 -12.85 -11.68
N ASP A 200 17.72 -12.46 -12.45
CA ASP A 200 17.88 -11.77 -13.73
C ASP A 200 18.23 -10.27 -13.56
N ASN A 201 18.32 -9.74 -12.33
CA ASN A 201 18.48 -8.31 -12.00
C ASN A 201 17.42 -7.38 -12.61
N ASP A 202 16.36 -7.94 -13.18
CA ASP A 202 15.24 -7.21 -13.76
C ASP A 202 14.22 -6.76 -12.69
N ALA A 203 14.39 -7.20 -11.44
CA ALA A 203 13.44 -6.97 -10.35
C ALA A 203 13.07 -5.52 -10.13
N TYR A 204 14.00 -4.59 -10.39
CA TYR A 204 13.80 -3.16 -10.17
C TYR A 204 13.82 -2.34 -11.46
N GLN A 205 13.89 -3.00 -12.62
CA GLN A 205 13.75 -2.29 -13.89
C GLN A 205 12.34 -1.69 -13.99
N GLY A 206 12.28 -0.38 -14.22
CA GLY A 206 11.00 0.34 -14.28
C GLY A 206 10.44 0.74 -12.91
N LEU A 207 11.15 0.49 -11.79
CA LEU A 207 10.72 0.91 -10.46
C LEU A 207 10.39 2.41 -10.43
N GLY A 208 11.26 3.27 -10.98
CA GLY A 208 11.01 4.71 -11.04
C GLY A 208 9.72 5.09 -11.76
N ARG A 209 9.36 4.36 -12.84
CA ARG A 209 8.09 4.58 -13.55
C ARG A 209 6.90 4.08 -12.74
N SER A 210 7.03 2.90 -12.11
CA SER A 210 5.98 2.34 -11.25
C SER A 210 5.72 3.23 -10.02
N LEU A 211 6.77 3.83 -9.44
CA LEU A 211 6.70 4.77 -8.34
C LEU A 211 6.06 6.07 -8.80
N ALA A 212 6.49 6.64 -9.93
CA ALA A 212 5.90 7.86 -10.47
C ALA A 212 4.39 7.68 -10.75
N LEU A 213 3.99 6.58 -11.39
CA LEU A 213 2.58 6.28 -11.64
C LEU A 213 1.81 5.94 -10.36
N GLY A 214 2.45 5.25 -9.42
CA GLY A 214 1.90 4.91 -8.12
C GLY A 214 1.62 6.14 -7.27
N LEU A 215 2.59 7.06 -7.19
CA LEU A 215 2.48 8.35 -6.49
C LEU A 215 1.49 9.27 -7.19
N LEU A 216 1.49 9.35 -8.53
CA LEU A 216 0.54 10.17 -9.28
C LEU A 216 -0.90 9.68 -9.10
N SER A 217 -1.09 8.36 -9.01
CA SER A 217 -2.42 7.78 -8.74
C SER A 217 -2.76 7.70 -7.25
N ALA A 218 -1.84 7.98 -6.34
CA ALA A 218 -2.07 7.92 -4.90
C ALA A 218 -3.12 8.96 -4.43
N PRO A 219 -3.08 10.24 -4.85
CA PRO A 219 -4.14 11.20 -4.53
C PRO A 219 -5.50 10.76 -5.02
N VAL A 220 -5.57 10.18 -6.23
CA VAL A 220 -6.83 9.67 -6.78
C VAL A 220 -7.35 8.52 -5.95
N ARG A 221 -6.50 7.54 -5.59
CA ARG A 221 -6.91 6.40 -4.74
C ARG A 221 -7.28 6.84 -3.32
N PHE A 222 -6.56 7.80 -2.76
CA PHE A 222 -6.85 8.39 -1.46
C PHE A 222 -8.19 9.15 -1.47
N ALA A 223 -8.44 9.94 -2.52
CA ALA A 223 -9.68 10.70 -2.69
C ALA A 223 -10.89 9.80 -3.02
N TRP A 224 -10.71 8.74 -3.81
CA TRP A 224 -11.83 7.88 -4.23
C TRP A 224 -12.22 6.80 -3.22
N VAL A 225 -11.23 6.14 -2.59
CA VAL A 225 -11.50 4.99 -1.72
C VAL A 225 -11.51 5.41 -0.26
N ARG A 226 -10.59 6.29 0.16
CA ARG A 226 -10.42 6.62 1.56
C ARG A 226 -11.27 7.80 1.99
N TYR A 227 -11.53 8.83 1.18
CA TYR A 227 -12.34 9.97 1.63
C TYR A 227 -13.76 9.58 2.12
N PRO A 228 -14.59 8.82 1.38
CA PRO A 228 -15.92 8.45 1.88
C PRO A 228 -15.87 7.41 3.01
N LEU A 229 -14.96 6.44 2.94
CA LEU A 229 -14.87 5.35 3.93
C LEU A 229 -14.18 5.81 5.24
N SER A 230 -13.17 6.67 5.15
CA SER A 230 -12.51 7.28 6.32
C SER A 230 -13.34 8.41 6.92
N LEU A 231 -14.12 9.17 6.14
CA LEU A 231 -15.15 10.05 6.70
C LEU A 231 -16.24 9.25 7.39
N ALA A 232 -16.69 8.12 6.79
CA ALA A 232 -17.65 7.23 7.45
C ALA A 232 -17.06 6.60 8.73
N TRP A 233 -15.80 6.17 8.72
CA TRP A 233 -15.12 5.64 9.91
C TRP A 233 -14.88 6.72 10.97
N MET A 234 -14.39 7.91 10.59
CA MET A 234 -14.19 9.03 11.52
C MET A 234 -15.51 9.58 12.06
N ALA A 235 -16.60 9.54 11.29
CA ALA A 235 -17.91 9.99 11.73
C ALA A 235 -18.62 8.95 12.61
N ALA A 236 -18.49 7.65 12.30
CA ALA A 236 -19.25 6.60 12.97
C ALA A 236 -18.48 5.86 14.06
N VAL A 237 -17.21 5.51 13.83
CA VAL A 237 -16.45 4.57 14.67
C VAL A 237 -15.51 5.29 15.64
N TYR A 238 -14.86 6.36 15.19
CA TYR A 238 -13.97 7.16 16.04
C TYR A 238 -14.62 7.72 17.33
N PRO A 239 -15.85 8.27 17.32
CA PRO A 239 -16.48 8.75 18.55
C PRO A 239 -16.82 7.62 19.54
N LEU A 240 -17.19 6.44 19.04
CA LEU A 240 -17.51 5.28 19.88
C LEU A 240 -16.26 4.76 20.60
N ASP A 241 -15.14 4.67 19.88
CA ASP A 241 -13.91 4.15 20.46
C ASP A 241 -13.28 5.14 21.46
N ARG A 242 -13.41 6.45 21.18
CA ARG A 242 -13.01 7.51 22.10
C ARG A 242 -13.83 7.51 23.38
N GLN A 243 -15.14 7.27 23.31
CA GLN A 243 -15.99 7.14 24.49
C GLN A 243 -15.62 5.92 25.34
N SER A 244 -15.32 4.79 24.70
CA SER A 244 -14.90 3.56 25.40
C SER A 244 -13.58 3.74 26.16
N THR A 245 -12.67 4.53 25.59
CA THR A 245 -11.36 4.81 26.16
C THR A 245 -11.46 5.81 27.31
N LEU A 246 -12.25 6.88 27.15
CA LEU A 246 -12.50 7.86 28.22
C LEU A 246 -13.21 7.25 29.43
N GLY A 247 -14.18 6.36 29.20
CA GLY A 247 -14.87 5.65 30.29
C GLY A 247 -13.94 4.73 31.09
N ARG A 248 -12.94 4.10 30.43
CA ARG A 248 -11.92 3.30 31.13
C ARG A 248 -11.00 4.17 31.99
N LEU A 249 -10.60 5.34 31.49
CA LEU A 249 -9.75 6.26 32.23
C LEU A 249 -10.47 6.87 33.46
N GLN A 250 -11.78 7.15 33.36
CA GLN A 250 -12.55 7.65 34.49
C GLN A 250 -12.68 6.62 35.61
N ARG A 251 -12.99 5.35 35.29
CA ARG A 251 -13.04 4.29 36.32
C ARG A 251 -11.70 4.08 37.01
N THR A 252 -10.62 4.06 36.24
CA THR A 252 -9.27 3.90 36.81
C THR A 252 -8.95 5.02 37.79
N ARG A 253 -9.43 6.25 37.54
CA ARG A 253 -9.28 7.38 38.45
C ARG A 253 -10.11 7.24 39.72
N GLU A 254 -11.37 6.83 39.61
CA GLU A 254 -12.26 6.58 40.77
C GLU A 254 -11.69 5.48 41.68
N ASP A 255 -11.13 4.42 41.09
CA ASP A 255 -10.49 3.30 41.82
C ASP A 255 -9.17 3.72 42.51
N THR A 256 -8.56 4.84 42.11
CA THR A 256 -7.32 5.35 42.73
C THR A 256 -7.60 6.39 43.81
N GLU A 257 -8.77 7.04 43.78
CA GLU A 257 -9.16 8.10 44.73
C GLU A 257 -10.03 7.58 45.91
N GLY A 258 -10.51 6.32 45.87
CA GLY A 258 -11.29 5.66 46.93
C GLY A 258 -10.50 4.66 47.77
#